data_AF-A0A7W1W2B6-F1
#
_entry.id   AF-A0A7W1W2B6-F1
#
_cell.length_a   1.000
_cell.length_b   1.000
_cell.length_c   1.000
_cell.angle_alpha   90.00
_cell.angle_beta   90.00
_cell.angle_gamma   90.00
#
_symmetry.space_group_name_H-M   'P 1'
#
loop_
_entity.id
_entity.type
_entity.pdbx_description
1 polymer ?
#
loop_
_entity_poly.entity_id
_entity_poly.type
_entity_poly.pdbx_seq_one_letter_code
_entity_poly.pdbx_strand_id
1 'polypeptide(L)' 'MKRTATAVWNGSGKDGSGNLTTQSTTLNKAQYSYKSRFEEGVGTNPEELIAAAHAGCFTMK' A
#
# COMPACT_ATOMS: atom_id res chain seq x y z
N MET A 1 -2.34 -20.26 -8.39
CA MET A 1 -1.16 -19.52 -7.88
C MET A 1 -1.60 -18.66 -6.70
N LYS A 2 -0.85 -18.60 -5.59
CA LYS A 2 -1.16 -17.70 -4.46
C LYS A 2 -0.22 -16.50 -4.52
N ARG A 3 -0.77 -15.29 -4.54
CA ARG A 3 -0.02 -14.02 -4.43
C ARG A 3 -0.18 -13.49 -3.02
N THR A 4 0.91 -13.02 -2.41
CA THR A 4 0.90 -12.52 -1.03
C THR A 4 1.49 -11.12 -0.92
N ALA A 5 1.05 -10.40 0.11
CA ALA A 5 1.61 -9.13 0.53
C ALA A 5 1.65 -9.08 2.06
N THR A 6 2.52 -8.25 2.61
CA THR A 6 2.69 -8.05 4.06
C THR A 6 2.63 -6.57 4.36
N ALA A 7 1.92 -6.24 5.44
CA ALA A 7 1.88 -4.91 6.02
C ALA A 7 2.49 -4.97 7.43
N VAL A 8 3.41 -4.04 7.71
CA VAL A 8 3.97 -3.84 9.05
C VAL A 8 3.60 -2.43 9.49
N TRP A 9 3.04 -2.30 10.69
CA TRP A 9 2.66 -1.01 11.27
C TRP A 9 3.31 -0.84 12.63
N ASN A 10 3.85 0.35 12.89
CA ASN A 10 4.47 0.72 14.17
C ASN A 10 3.80 1.99 14.71
N GLY A 11 3.55 2.02 16.02
CA GLY A 11 2.86 3.13 16.68
C GLY A 11 1.33 3.05 16.56
N SER A 12 0.65 4.15 16.88
CA SER A 12 -0.80 4.22 16.95
C SER A 12 -1.35 5.51 16.36
N GLY A 13 -2.60 5.49 15.90
CA GLY A 13 -3.31 6.68 15.43
C GLY A 13 -2.58 7.43 14.32
N LYS A 14 -2.48 8.76 14.49
CA LYS A 14 -1.91 9.68 13.50
C LYS A 14 -0.39 9.65 13.40
N ASP A 15 0.28 9.24 14.47
CA ASP A 15 1.74 9.16 14.56
C ASP A 15 2.27 7.81 14.07
N GLY A 16 1.36 6.86 13.84
CA GLY A 16 1.71 5.54 13.31
C GLY A 16 2.16 5.60 11.85
N SER A 17 3.13 4.75 11.54
CA SER A 17 3.63 4.55 10.18
C SER A 17 4.03 3.10 9.96
N GLY A 18 4.10 2.72 8.70
CA GLY A 18 4.31 1.34 8.33
C GLY A 18 4.89 1.18 6.94
N ASN A 19 5.11 -0.08 6.59
CA ASN A 19 5.62 -0.47 5.29
C ASN A 19 4.78 -1.60 4.69
N LEU A 20 4.56 -1.51 3.38
CA LEU A 20 3.93 -2.55 2.56
C LEU A 20 4.99 -3.24 1.71
N THR A 21 4.91 -4.57 1.62
CA THR A 21 5.79 -5.38 0.76
C THR A 21 4.96 -6.42 0.03
N THR A 22 5.16 -6.53 -1.28
CA THR A 22 4.51 -7.54 -2.14
C THR A 22 5.50 -8.62 -2.52
N GLN A 23 5.03 -9.86 -2.70
CA GLN A 23 5.86 -10.99 -3.15
C GLN A 23 6.61 -10.70 -4.47
N SER A 24 6.03 -9.90 -5.37
CA SER A 24 6.65 -9.52 -6.65
C SER A 24 7.73 -8.45 -6.53
N THR A 25 8.02 -7.98 -5.31
CA THR A 25 8.92 -6.86 -4.98
C THR A 25 8.57 -5.50 -5.58
N THR A 26 7.45 -5.40 -6.31
CA THR A 26 6.91 -4.13 -6.85
C THR A 26 6.71 -3.10 -5.74
N LEU A 27 6.12 -3.52 -4.62
CA LEU A 27 6.25 -2.82 -3.35
C LEU A 27 7.35 -3.51 -2.54
N ASN A 28 8.40 -2.78 -2.21
CA ASN A 28 9.49 -3.25 -1.36
C ASN A 28 9.67 -2.24 -0.22
N LYS A 29 9.16 -2.58 0.96
CA LYS A 29 9.08 -1.66 2.11
C LYS A 29 8.53 -0.28 1.74
N ALA A 30 7.48 -0.27 0.91
CA ALA A 30 6.83 0.96 0.50
C ALA A 30 6.17 1.62 1.71
N GLN A 31 6.58 2.85 2.02
CA GLN A 31 6.11 3.59 3.18
C GLN A 31 4.63 3.96 3.07
N TYR A 32 3.87 3.78 4.14
CA TYR A 32 2.52 4.31 4.30
C TYR A 32 2.32 4.80 5.73
N SER A 33 1.47 5.79 5.92
CA SER A 33 1.19 6.40 7.22
C SER A 33 -0.24 6.91 7.28
N TYR A 34 -0.66 7.43 8.43
CA TYR A 34 -1.92 8.16 8.53
C TYR A 34 -1.95 9.33 7.53
N LYS A 35 -0.85 10.08 7.43
CA LYS A 35 -0.73 11.24 6.55
C LYS A 35 -0.82 10.87 5.08
N SER A 36 -0.16 9.81 4.62
CA SER A 36 -0.24 9.40 3.20
C SER A 36 -1.60 8.79 2.81
N ARG A 37 -2.42 8.43 3.80
CA ARG A 37 -3.76 7.84 3.58
C ARG A 37 -4.89 8.85 3.68
N PHE A 38 -4.82 9.77 4.64
CA PHE A 38 -5.93 10.67 4.98
C PHE A 38 -5.60 12.15 4.80
N GLU A 39 -4.35 12.50 4.51
CA GLU A 39 -3.88 13.86 4.27
C GLU A 39 -3.03 13.89 2.99
N GLU A 40 -2.40 15.03 2.70
CA GLU A 40 -1.45 15.15 1.59
C GLU A 40 -0.03 14.81 2.07
N GLY A 41 0.20 13.52 2.35
CA GLY A 41 1.50 12.98 2.76
C GLY A 41 2.19 12.16 1.66
N VAL A 42 3.53 12.19 1.62
CA VAL A 42 4.31 11.33 0.73
C VAL A 42 4.22 9.87 1.20
N GLY A 43 3.95 8.95 0.28
CA GLY A 43 3.85 7.51 0.53
C GLY A 43 2.73 6.88 -0.29
N THR A 44 2.56 5.57 -0.16
CA THR A 44 1.41 4.87 -0.74
C THR A 44 0.25 4.83 0.25
N ASN A 45 -0.91 4.38 -0.19
CA ASN A 45 -2.06 4.05 0.65
C ASN A 45 -2.81 2.84 0.08
N PRO A 46 -3.60 2.13 0.91
CA PRO A 46 -4.37 0.98 0.45
C PRO A 46 -5.31 1.29 -0.73
N GLU A 47 -5.87 2.49 -0.77
CA GLU A 47 -6.88 2.90 -1.74
C GLU A 47 -6.31 3.00 -3.17
N GLU A 48 -5.13 3.60 -3.35
CA GLU A 48 -4.47 3.64 -4.68
C GLU A 48 -4.06 2.25 -5.16
N LEU A 49 -3.71 1.33 -4.25
CA LEU A 49 -3.33 -0.04 -4.60
C LEU A 49 -4.55 -0.86 -5.06
N ILE A 50 -5.71 -0.67 -4.43
CA ILE A 50 -6.98 -1.26 -4.88
C ILE A 50 -7.36 -0.66 -6.23
N ALA A 51 -7.23 0.65 -6.40
CA ALA A 51 -7.51 1.31 -7.68
C ALA A 51 -6.63 0.77 -8.80
N ALA A 52 -5.31 0.63 -8.56
CA ALA A 52 -4.37 0.07 -9.52
C ALA A 52 -4.68 -1.41 -9.84
N ALA A 53 -4.99 -2.22 -8.84
CA ALA A 53 -5.37 -3.62 -9.04
C ALA A 53 -6.65 -3.75 -9.88
N HIS A 54 -7.66 -2.94 -9.59
CA HIS A 54 -8.92 -2.93 -10.33
C HIS A 54 -8.70 -2.45 -11.77
N ALA A 55 -8.07 -1.29 -11.97
CA ALA A 55 -7.83 -0.73 -13.29
C ALA A 55 -6.98 -1.68 -14.16
N GLY A 56 -5.94 -2.29 -13.58
CA GLY A 56 -5.11 -3.27 -14.27
C GLY A 56 -5.88 -4.52 -14.68
N CYS A 57 -6.72 -5.07 -13.80
CA CYS A 57 -7.56 -6.23 -14.09
C CYS A 57 -8.57 -5.92 -15.21
N PHE A 58 -9.27 -4.79 -15.12
CA PHE A 58 -10.28 -4.40 -16.09
C PHE A 58 -9.70 -4.11 -17.48
N THR A 59 -8.50 -3.52 -17.54
CA THR A 59 -7.86 -3.13 -18.81
C THR A 59 -7.21 -4.32 -19.53
N MET A 60 -6.79 -5.35 -18.80
CA MET A 60 -6.15 -6.54 -19.35
C MET A 60 -7.18 -7.37 -20.14
N LYS A 61 -7.05 -7.36 -21.46
CA LYS A 61 -7.86 -8.18 -22.39
C LYS A 61 -7.28 -9.57 -22.58
#